data_AF-A0A8B3S1F3-F1
#
_entry.id   AF-A0A8B3S1F3-F1
#
_cell.length_a   1.000
_cell.length_b   1.000
_cell.length_c   1.000
_cell.angle_alpha   90.00
_cell.angle_beta   90.00
_cell.angle_gamma   90.00
#
_symmetry.space_group_name_H-M   'P 1'
#
loop_
_entity.id
_entity.type
_entity.pdbx_description
1 polymer ?
#
loop_
_entity_poly.entity_id
_entity_poly.type
_entity_poly.pdbx_seq_one_letter_code
_entity_poly.pdbx_strand_id
1 'polypeptide(L)'
;MLLSRVVFDITTVLTRKSKMVDCSAIDGAYVWVDGFNVLFGVECIFLNEPVFVCDDGFFRDLRGGVRNYRLTDTSFQAIDAILSFFSDHNPSRVEFLFDAQISRSGELSAVCGKKLKSFGINGISRTSKRVDFELKQCRDIVATSDGIIIDKVDRVLNLVCCIFKKMGKTAKTLDEVT
;
A
#
# COMPACT_ATOMS: atom_id res chain seq x y z
N MET A 1 12.90 -15.89 2.24
CA MET A 1 13.02 -16.36 0.84
C MET A 1 12.15 -15.49 -0.04
N LEU A 2 12.66 -14.93 -1.14
CA LEU A 2 11.86 -14.17 -2.12
C LEU A 2 10.71 -15.01 -2.72
N LEU A 3 10.92 -16.33 -2.87
CA LEU A 3 9.99 -17.23 -3.57
C LEU A 3 8.60 -17.32 -2.93
N SER A 4 8.51 -17.30 -1.59
CA SER A 4 7.24 -17.39 -0.85
C SER A 4 6.38 -16.13 -0.93
N ARG A 5 6.90 -15.06 -1.56
CA ARG A 5 6.16 -13.80 -1.80
C ARG A 5 5.57 -13.71 -3.20
N VAL A 6 5.98 -14.59 -4.11
CA VAL A 6 5.67 -14.47 -5.55
C VAL A 6 4.87 -15.67 -6.05
N VAL A 7 5.19 -16.88 -5.59
CA VAL A 7 4.57 -18.13 -6.06
C VAL A 7 3.60 -18.67 -5.00
N PHE A 8 2.35 -18.88 -5.39
CA PHE A 8 1.29 -19.42 -4.53
C PHE A 8 0.52 -20.52 -5.24
N ASP A 9 -0.12 -21.41 -4.48
CA ASP A 9 -1.05 -22.38 -5.07
C ASP A 9 -2.27 -21.67 -5.69
N ILE A 10 -2.89 -22.32 -6.67
CA ILE A 10 -4.01 -21.75 -7.42
C ILE A 10 -5.17 -21.32 -6.51
N THR A 11 -5.42 -22.03 -5.42
CA THR A 11 -6.51 -21.74 -4.47
C THR A 11 -6.24 -20.42 -3.75
N THR A 12 -5.01 -20.24 -3.27
CA THR A 12 -4.57 -18.99 -2.65
C THR A 12 -4.65 -17.83 -3.64
N VAL A 13 -4.17 -18.01 -4.87
CA VAL A 13 -4.25 -16.98 -5.92
C VAL A 13 -5.69 -16.54 -6.18
N LEU A 14 -6.60 -17.49 -6.40
CA LEU A 14 -8.01 -17.20 -6.69
C LEU A 14 -8.70 -16.52 -5.52
N THR A 15 -8.43 -16.98 -4.29
CA THR A 15 -8.97 -16.40 -3.05
C THR A 15 -8.51 -14.96 -2.85
N ARG A 16 -7.23 -14.66 -3.12
CA ARG A 16 -6.72 -13.28 -3.02
C ARG A 16 -7.30 -12.37 -4.10
N LYS A 17 -7.39 -12.87 -5.33
CA LYS A 17 -8.00 -12.12 -6.45
C LYS A 17 -9.47 -11.78 -6.19
N SER A 18 -10.25 -12.69 -5.61
CA SER A 18 -11.66 -12.43 -5.31
C SER A 18 -11.88 -11.36 -4.24
N LYS A 19 -10.88 -11.08 -3.41
CA LYS A 19 -10.91 -10.02 -2.38
C LYS A 19 -10.50 -8.66 -2.91
N MET A 20 -9.87 -8.60 -4.09
CA MET A 20 -9.36 -7.36 -4.66
C MET A 20 -10.52 -6.48 -5.11
N VAL A 21 -10.53 -5.22 -4.67
CA VAL A 21 -11.52 -4.23 -5.09
C VAL A 21 -10.93 -3.30 -6.14
N ASP A 22 -11.78 -2.78 -7.03
CA ASP A 22 -11.40 -1.78 -8.02
C ASP A 22 -10.99 -0.46 -7.36
N CYS A 23 -10.16 0.32 -8.07
CA CYS A 23 -9.70 1.63 -7.59
C CYS A 23 -10.87 2.59 -7.30
N SER A 24 -11.97 2.49 -8.04
CA SER A 24 -13.19 3.29 -7.85
C SER A 24 -14.03 2.85 -6.65
N ALA A 25 -13.83 1.64 -6.12
CA ALA A 25 -14.65 1.08 -5.04
C ALA A 25 -14.42 1.77 -3.67
N ILE A 26 -13.49 2.73 -3.61
CA ILE A 26 -13.18 3.48 -2.40
C ILE A 26 -14.02 4.75 -2.25
N ASP A 27 -14.77 5.18 -3.27
CA ASP A 27 -15.66 6.33 -3.16
C ASP A 27 -16.70 6.11 -2.05
N GLY A 28 -16.74 7.03 -1.09
CA GLY A 28 -17.57 6.92 0.10
C GLY A 28 -17.17 5.81 1.10
N ALA A 29 -16.12 5.03 0.83
CA ALA A 29 -15.68 3.95 1.69
C ALA A 29 -14.69 4.40 2.77
N TYR A 30 -14.60 3.63 3.86
CA TYR A 30 -13.50 3.72 4.81
C TYR A 30 -12.34 2.87 4.32
N VAL A 31 -11.17 3.47 4.17
CA VAL A 31 -9.94 2.80 3.75
C VAL A 31 -8.90 2.81 4.87
N TRP A 32 -8.45 1.62 5.25
CA TRP A 32 -7.28 1.41 6.10
C TRP A 32 -6.04 1.26 5.22
N VAL A 33 -4.95 1.94 5.54
CA VAL A 33 -3.73 1.93 4.74
C VAL A 33 -2.59 1.33 5.56
N ASP A 34 -1.99 0.27 5.02
CA ASP A 34 -0.74 -0.29 5.50
C ASP A 34 0.41 0.62 5.07
N GLY A 35 0.78 1.54 5.96
CA GLY A 35 1.54 2.73 5.63
C GLY A 35 2.88 2.44 4.97
N PHE A 36 3.68 1.52 5.51
CA PHE A 36 5.00 1.21 4.94
C PHE A 36 4.91 0.35 3.68
N ASN A 37 4.05 -0.67 3.65
CA ASN A 37 3.92 -1.52 2.46
C ASN A 37 3.43 -0.72 1.25
N VAL A 38 2.48 0.20 1.45
CA VAL A 38 2.04 1.10 0.37
C VAL A 38 3.12 2.11 0.02
N LEU A 39 3.72 2.77 1.01
CA LEU A 39 4.71 3.81 0.77
C LEU A 39 5.92 3.28 0.00
N PHE A 40 6.49 2.14 0.41
CA PHE A 40 7.61 1.52 -0.30
C PHE A 40 7.25 1.10 -1.71
N GLY A 41 6.06 0.52 -1.90
CA GLY A 41 5.58 0.18 -3.24
C GLY A 41 5.53 1.39 -4.16
N VAL A 42 5.03 2.53 -3.67
CA VAL A 42 4.96 3.78 -4.45
C VAL A 42 6.33 4.42 -4.63
N GLU A 43 7.21 4.40 -3.62
CA GLU A 43 8.60 4.88 -3.75
C GLU A 43 9.35 4.14 -4.87
N CYS A 44 9.15 2.82 -5.01
CA CYS A 44 9.76 2.05 -6.09
C CYS A 44 9.31 2.55 -7.48
N ILE A 45 8.04 2.98 -7.62
CA ILE A 45 7.53 3.60 -8.85
C ILE A 45 8.32 4.88 -9.18
N PHE A 46 8.57 5.74 -8.20
CA PHE A 46 9.32 6.99 -8.40
C PHE A 46 10.80 6.77 -8.68
N LEU A 47 11.40 5.75 -8.04
CA LEU A 47 12.81 5.39 -8.23
C LEU A 47 13.06 4.59 -9.52
N ASN A 48 12.01 4.32 -10.32
CA ASN A 48 12.07 3.44 -11.49
C ASN A 48 12.66 2.06 -11.17
N GLU A 49 12.46 1.62 -9.94
CA GLU A 49 12.84 0.28 -9.52
C GLU A 49 11.76 -0.72 -9.90
N PRO A 50 12.15 -1.98 -10.13
CA PRO A 50 11.20 -2.99 -10.55
C PRO A 50 10.17 -3.24 -9.44
N VAL A 51 8.90 -2.98 -9.76
CA VAL A 51 7.74 -3.42 -8.98
C VAL A 51 7.13 -4.60 -9.73
N PHE A 52 7.00 -5.74 -9.05
CA PHE A 52 6.60 -6.98 -9.70
C PHE A 52 5.11 -7.22 -9.51
N VAL A 53 4.45 -7.59 -10.60
CA VAL A 53 3.10 -8.16 -10.55
C VAL A 53 3.23 -9.63 -10.17
N CYS A 54 2.77 -9.99 -8.98
CA CYS A 54 2.77 -11.38 -8.51
C CYS A 54 1.58 -12.16 -9.13
N ASP A 55 1.60 -13.49 -9.03
CA ASP A 55 0.54 -14.36 -9.60
C ASP A 55 -0.87 -14.02 -9.09
N ASP A 56 -0.96 -13.49 -7.87
CA ASP A 56 -2.18 -13.02 -7.22
C ASP A 56 -2.65 -11.63 -7.68
N GLY A 57 -1.95 -11.01 -8.64
CA GLY A 57 -2.25 -9.69 -9.19
C GLY A 57 -1.80 -8.52 -8.32
N PHE A 58 -1.14 -8.78 -7.19
CA PHE A 58 -0.63 -7.74 -6.30
C PHE A 58 0.73 -7.22 -6.76
N PHE A 59 0.94 -5.91 -6.61
CA PHE A 59 2.22 -5.27 -6.86
C PHE A 59 3.06 -5.36 -5.58
N ARG A 60 4.23 -5.98 -5.64
CA ARG A 60 5.14 -6.11 -4.50
C ARG A 60 6.55 -5.63 -4.85
N ASP A 61 7.17 -4.94 -3.90
CA ASP A 61 8.60 -4.62 -3.96
C ASP A 61 9.43 -5.83 -3.46
N LEU A 62 10.67 -5.92 -3.92
CA LEU A 62 11.64 -6.92 -3.45
C LEU A 62 12.48 -6.42 -2.27
N ARG A 63 12.33 -5.15 -1.85
CA ARG A 63 13.23 -4.49 -0.89
C ARG A 63 13.06 -4.98 0.54
N GLY A 64 11.99 -5.71 0.85
CA GLY A 64 11.88 -6.56 2.04
C GLY A 64 12.35 -5.90 3.34
N GLY A 65 11.50 -5.09 3.97
CA GLY A 65 11.65 -4.70 5.38
C GLY A 65 12.89 -3.85 5.69
N VAL A 66 12.89 -2.59 5.25
CA VAL A 66 13.95 -1.62 5.61
C VAL A 66 13.78 -1.18 7.07
N ARG A 67 14.59 -1.73 7.98
CA ARG A 67 14.58 -1.34 9.40
C ARG A 67 15.12 0.08 9.67
N ASN A 68 15.98 0.58 8.79
CA ASN A 68 16.61 1.91 8.88
C ASN A 68 16.02 2.85 7.82
N TYR A 69 14.72 3.11 7.91
CA TYR A 69 14.06 4.01 6.99
C TYR A 69 14.50 5.47 7.19
N ARG A 70 14.77 6.16 6.08
CA ARG A 70 15.05 7.60 6.04
C ARG A 70 14.00 8.27 5.17
N LEU A 71 13.41 9.35 5.66
CA LEU A 71 12.60 10.24 4.83
C LEU A 71 13.51 10.87 3.78
N THR A 72 13.09 10.73 2.52
CA THR A 72 13.76 11.28 1.35
C THR A 72 12.77 12.10 0.53
N ASP A 73 13.25 12.84 -0.47
CA ASP A 73 12.37 13.55 -1.40
C ASP A 73 11.39 12.59 -2.11
N THR A 74 11.84 11.37 -2.42
CA THR A 74 10.98 10.30 -2.96
C THR A 74 9.86 9.92 -2.01
N SER A 75 10.13 9.88 -0.71
CA SER A 75 9.12 9.59 0.31
C SER A 75 8.00 10.63 0.30
N PHE A 76 8.36 11.91 0.17
CA PHE A 76 7.37 12.99 0.06
C PHE A 76 6.58 12.90 -1.26
N GLN A 77 7.25 12.63 -2.38
CA GLN A 77 6.59 12.41 -3.68
C GLN A 77 5.60 11.24 -3.62
N ALA A 78 5.98 10.15 -2.97
CA ALA A 78 5.13 8.98 -2.81
C ALA A 78 3.91 9.28 -1.94
N ILE A 79 4.07 9.98 -0.81
CA ILE A 79 2.94 10.44 0.01
C ILE A 79 2.01 11.34 -0.80
N ASP A 80 2.54 12.29 -1.56
CA ASP A 80 1.73 13.20 -2.37
C ASP A 80 0.96 12.46 -3.47
N ALA A 81 1.55 11.45 -4.11
CA ALA A 81 0.86 10.61 -5.07
C ALA A 81 -0.27 9.80 -4.43
N ILE A 82 -0.03 9.23 -3.25
CA ILE A 82 -1.05 8.48 -2.49
C ILE A 82 -2.21 9.39 -2.11
N LEU A 83 -1.93 10.57 -1.56
CA LEU A 83 -2.96 11.52 -1.14
C LEU A 83 -3.71 12.12 -2.34
N SER A 84 -3.02 12.43 -3.44
CA SER A 84 -3.68 12.83 -4.68
C SER A 84 -4.62 11.73 -5.19
N PHE A 85 -4.22 10.46 -5.12
CA PHE A 85 -5.09 9.36 -5.49
C PHE A 85 -6.36 9.32 -4.63
N PHE A 86 -6.24 9.43 -3.31
CA PHE A 86 -7.41 9.48 -2.42
C PHE A 86 -8.28 10.71 -2.65
N SER A 87 -7.67 11.89 -2.89
CA SER A 87 -8.41 13.11 -3.21
C SER A 87 -9.27 12.96 -4.46
N ASP A 88 -8.80 12.23 -5.48
CA ASP A 88 -9.54 12.03 -6.72
C ASP A 88 -10.69 11.02 -6.59
N HIS A 89 -10.64 10.14 -5.58
CA HIS A 89 -11.58 9.02 -5.41
C HIS A 89 -12.47 9.16 -4.17
N ASN A 90 -12.33 10.25 -3.41
CA ASN A 90 -13.25 10.69 -2.37
C ASN A 90 -13.71 9.62 -1.35
N PRO A 91 -12.79 8.92 -0.65
CA PRO A 91 -13.18 8.03 0.44
C PRO A 91 -13.83 8.79 1.59
N SER A 92 -14.76 8.15 2.29
CA SER A 92 -15.40 8.78 3.47
C SER A 92 -14.43 8.95 4.63
N ARG A 93 -13.44 8.05 4.74
CA ARG A 93 -12.35 8.16 5.70
C ARG A 93 -11.11 7.39 5.25
N VAL A 94 -9.92 7.91 5.56
CA VAL A 94 -8.63 7.21 5.38
C VAL A 94 -7.88 7.11 6.70
N GLU A 95 -7.39 5.92 7.05
CA GLU A 95 -6.56 5.72 8.25
C GLU A 95 -5.24 5.03 7.92
N PHE A 96 -4.15 5.76 8.03
CA PHE A 96 -2.80 5.23 7.85
C PHE A 96 -2.27 4.63 9.14
N LEU A 97 -1.78 3.40 9.04
CA LEU A 97 -1.06 2.70 10.11
C LEU A 97 0.40 2.50 9.73
N PHE A 98 1.30 3.13 10.49
CA PHE A 98 2.73 2.91 10.37
C PHE A 98 3.24 2.05 11.52
N ASP A 99 4.12 1.10 11.23
CA ASP A 99 4.72 0.25 12.26
C ASP A 99 5.67 1.08 13.14
N ALA A 100 5.34 1.17 14.43
CA ALA A 100 6.12 1.88 15.43
C ALA A 100 7.53 1.30 15.62
N GLN A 101 7.77 0.05 15.20
CA GLN A 101 9.07 -0.61 15.27
C GLN A 101 10.04 -0.14 14.17
N ILE A 102 9.54 0.52 13.12
CA ILE A 102 10.38 1.07 12.06
C ILE A 102 10.84 2.48 12.47
N SER A 103 12.14 2.75 12.27
CA SER A 103 12.74 4.04 12.58
C SER A 103 12.00 5.18 11.89
N ARG A 104 11.77 6.29 12.61
CA ARG A 104 11.11 7.51 12.09
C ARG A 104 9.66 7.32 11.64
N SER A 105 9.01 6.21 11.98
CA SER A 105 7.57 5.99 11.75
C SER A 105 6.70 7.11 12.33
N GLY A 106 7.06 7.65 13.51
CA GLY A 106 6.36 8.79 14.12
C GLY A 106 6.50 10.10 13.32
N GLU A 107 7.70 10.36 12.80
CA GLU A 107 7.98 11.54 11.94
C GLU A 107 7.16 11.45 10.64
N LEU A 108 7.20 10.28 10.00
CA LEU A 108 6.45 9.99 8.78
C LEU A 108 4.93 10.10 8.99
N SER A 109 4.43 9.56 10.10
CA SER A 109 3.02 9.65 10.46
C SER A 109 2.59 11.10 10.69
N ALA A 110 3.43 11.92 11.33
CA ALA A 110 3.13 13.33 11.54
C ALA A 110 3.10 14.12 10.22
N VAL A 111 4.02 13.83 9.30
CA VAL A 111 4.03 14.40 7.94
C VAL A 111 2.76 14.02 7.18
N CYS A 112 2.42 12.72 7.14
CA CYS A 112 1.24 12.21 6.47
C CYS A 112 -0.04 12.83 7.05
N GLY A 113 -0.15 12.90 8.37
CA GLY A 113 -1.29 13.53 9.06
C GLY A 113 -1.45 15.03 8.75
N LYS A 114 -0.36 15.77 8.59
CA LYS A 114 -0.41 17.17 8.15
C LYS A 114 -0.88 17.28 6.70
N LYS A 115 -0.37 16.44 5.81
CA LYS A 115 -0.74 16.45 4.38
C LYS A 115 -2.18 15.98 4.15
N LEU A 116 -2.70 15.03 4.92
CA LEU A 116 -4.13 14.66 4.88
C LEU A 116 -5.03 15.90 5.01
N LYS A 117 -4.72 16.78 5.98
CA LYS A 117 -5.44 18.04 6.17
C LYS A 117 -5.29 19.01 5.00
N SER A 118 -4.08 19.15 4.45
CA SER A 118 -3.86 20.07 3.31
C SER A 118 -4.53 19.60 2.02
N PHE A 119 -4.73 18.28 1.87
CA PHE A 119 -5.50 17.69 0.77
C PHE A 119 -7.02 17.66 1.04
N GLY A 120 -7.48 18.11 2.21
CA GLY A 120 -8.90 18.08 2.57
C GLY A 120 -9.47 16.67 2.77
N ILE A 121 -8.62 15.66 2.95
CA ILE A 121 -9.03 14.27 3.12
C ILE A 121 -9.43 14.05 4.58
N ASN A 122 -10.63 13.53 4.81
CA ASN A 122 -11.05 13.08 6.13
C ASN A 122 -10.23 11.85 6.53
N GLY A 123 -9.25 12.02 7.41
CA GLY A 123 -8.40 10.91 7.79
C GLY A 123 -7.42 11.22 8.88
N ILE A 124 -6.79 10.15 9.38
CA ILE A 124 -5.72 10.22 10.36
C ILE A 124 -4.54 9.35 9.94
N SER A 125 -3.38 9.71 10.47
CA SER A 125 -2.19 8.87 10.39
C SER A 125 -1.67 8.64 11.80
N ARG A 126 -1.44 7.37 12.15
CA ARG A 126 -0.89 7.00 13.46
C ARG A 126 0.11 5.85 13.35
N THR A 127 0.91 5.71 14.40
CA THR A 127 1.77 4.55 14.56
C THR A 127 1.09 3.47 15.40
N SER A 128 1.45 2.20 15.17
CA SER A 128 1.03 1.08 15.99
C SER A 128 2.18 0.08 16.16
N LYS A 129 2.26 -0.56 17.33
CA LYS A 129 3.18 -1.68 17.58
C LYS A 129 2.66 -3.01 17.02
N ARG A 130 1.41 -3.03 16.52
CA ARG A 130 0.71 -4.25 16.09
C ARG A 130 -0.11 -3.98 14.81
N VAL A 131 0.49 -3.33 13.81
CA VAL A 131 -0.16 -2.95 12.54
C VAL A 131 -0.85 -4.15 11.89
N ASP A 132 -0.13 -5.26 11.71
CA ASP A 132 -0.67 -6.53 11.21
C ASP A 132 -1.95 -6.96 11.92
N PHE A 133 -1.95 -6.92 13.25
CA PHE A 133 -3.09 -7.37 14.04
C PHE A 133 -4.29 -6.45 13.83
N GLU A 134 -4.08 -5.14 13.85
CA GLU A 134 -5.14 -4.16 13.65
C GLU A 134 -5.75 -4.28 12.25
N LEU A 135 -4.93 -4.36 11.20
CA LEU A 135 -5.40 -4.49 9.83
C LEU A 135 -6.18 -5.80 9.60
N LYS A 136 -5.76 -6.90 10.22
CA LYS A 136 -6.46 -8.20 10.15
C LYS A 136 -7.81 -8.21 10.87
N GLN A 137 -8.16 -7.18 11.63
CA GLN A 137 -9.47 -7.05 12.31
C GLN A 137 -10.40 -6.06 11.60
N CYS A 138 -9.92 -5.36 10.58
CA CYS A 138 -10.72 -4.42 9.80
C CYS A 138 -11.77 -5.16 8.97
N ARG A 139 -12.98 -4.58 8.90
CA ARG A 139 -14.08 -5.05 8.05
C ARG A 139 -14.28 -4.21 6.78
N ASP A 140 -13.65 -3.03 6.74
CA ASP A 140 -13.68 -2.14 5.59
C ASP A 140 -12.58 -2.49 4.58
N ILE A 141 -12.26 -1.59 3.65
CA ILE A 141 -11.23 -1.80 2.63
C ILE A 141 -9.85 -1.65 3.27
N VAL A 142 -8.96 -2.61 3.04
CA VAL A 142 -7.55 -2.53 3.46
C VAL A 142 -6.65 -2.35 2.23
N ALA A 143 -5.94 -1.24 2.16
CA ALA A 143 -4.91 -0.98 1.16
C ALA A 143 -3.58 -1.58 1.63
N THR A 144 -3.24 -2.75 1.10
CA THR A 144 -1.99 -3.46 1.39
C THR A 144 -1.60 -4.36 0.20
N SER A 145 -0.33 -4.73 0.16
CA SER A 145 0.22 -5.76 -0.72
C SER A 145 0.74 -6.98 0.07
N ASP A 146 0.65 -6.97 1.41
CA ASP A 146 1.12 -8.06 2.26
C ASP A 146 0.16 -9.25 2.21
N GLY A 147 0.65 -10.39 1.69
CA GLY A 147 -0.12 -11.63 1.57
C GLY A 147 -0.74 -12.09 2.88
N ILE A 148 -0.06 -11.93 4.02
CA ILE A 148 -0.55 -12.38 5.33
C ILE A 148 -1.77 -11.56 5.76
N ILE A 149 -1.82 -10.28 5.42
CA ILE A 149 -2.97 -9.43 5.70
C ILE A 149 -4.10 -9.74 4.70
N ILE A 150 -3.77 -9.85 3.40
CA ILE A 150 -4.72 -10.18 2.33
C ILE A 150 -5.47 -11.48 2.64
N ASP A 151 -4.79 -12.48 3.18
CA ASP A 151 -5.39 -13.77 3.51
C ASP A 151 -6.46 -13.67 4.62
N LYS A 152 -6.42 -12.62 5.44
CA LYS A 152 -7.27 -12.47 6.63
C LYS A 152 -8.39 -11.44 6.52
N VAL A 153 -8.32 -10.55 5.53
CA VAL A 153 -9.33 -9.50 5.32
C VAL A 153 -10.23 -9.85 4.14
N ASP A 154 -11.39 -9.20 4.06
CA ASP A 154 -12.40 -9.51 3.03
C ASP A 154 -12.29 -8.64 1.78
N ARG A 155 -11.81 -7.40 1.93
CA ARG A 155 -11.73 -6.40 0.84
C ARG A 155 -10.36 -5.74 0.84
N VAL A 156 -9.65 -5.85 -0.28
CA VAL A 156 -8.28 -5.34 -0.41
C VAL A 156 -8.15 -4.40 -1.60
N LEU A 157 -7.56 -3.23 -1.38
CA LEU A 157 -7.17 -2.32 -2.43
C LEU A 157 -5.69 -2.50 -2.76
N ASN A 158 -5.37 -2.85 -4.01
CA ASN A 158 -3.99 -2.77 -4.51
C ASN A 158 -3.65 -1.33 -4.91
N LEU A 159 -3.43 -0.48 -3.90
CA LEU A 159 -3.22 0.96 -4.06
C LEU A 159 -1.99 1.29 -4.91
N VAL A 160 -0.91 0.51 -4.77
CA VAL A 160 0.30 0.67 -5.58
C VAL A 160 -0.02 0.52 -7.06
N CYS A 161 -0.79 -0.52 -7.44
CA CYS A 161 -1.24 -0.72 -8.81
C CYS A 161 -2.15 0.43 -9.31
N CYS A 162 -3.06 0.91 -8.48
CA CYS A 162 -3.93 2.04 -8.82
C CYS A 162 -3.13 3.31 -9.15
N ILE A 163 -2.15 3.65 -8.30
CA ILE A 163 -1.25 4.79 -8.51
C ILE A 163 -0.38 4.57 -9.73
N PHE A 164 0.16 3.36 -9.90
CA PHE A 164 0.99 3.00 -11.05
C PHE A 164 0.26 3.23 -12.38
N LYS A 165 -0.99 2.75 -12.48
CA LYS A 165 -1.87 2.97 -13.63
C LYS A 165 -2.16 4.46 -13.86
N LYS A 166 -2.45 5.21 -12.78
CA LYS A 166 -2.69 6.66 -12.84
C LYS A 166 -1.48 7.43 -13.37
N MET A 167 -0.26 6.99 -13.05
CA MET A 167 0.98 7.63 -13.51
C MET A 167 1.34 7.27 -14.97
N GLY A 168 0.59 6.39 -15.64
CA GLY A 168 0.84 6.01 -17.03
C GLY A 168 2.18 5.28 -17.26
N LYS A 169 2.75 4.66 -16.22
CA LYS A 169 3.98 3.86 -16.34
C LYS A 169 3.65 2.42 -16.79
N THR A 170 4.60 1.76 -17.46
CA THR A 170 4.48 0.33 -17.88
C THR A 170 5.20 -0.56 -16.87
N ALA A 171 4.48 -1.52 -16.27
CA ALA A 171 5.05 -2.41 -15.25
C ALA A 171 5.93 -3.44 -15.95
N LYS A 172 7.14 -3.67 -15.45
CA LYS A 172 7.98 -4.75 -15.95
C LYS A 172 7.53 -6.07 -15.34
N THR A 173 7.22 -7.06 -16.17
CA THR A 173 6.93 -8.43 -15.71
C THR A 173 8.25 -9.15 -15.37
N LEU A 174 8.19 -10.22 -14.57
CA LEU A 174 9.38 -11.01 -14.19
C LEU A 174 10.19 -11.49 -15.42
N ASP A 175 9.52 -11.69 -16.55
CA ASP A 175 10.14 -12.12 -17.80
C ASP A 175 11.07 -11.07 -18.43
N GLU A 176 10.95 -9.79 -18.04
CA GLU A 176 11.74 -8.68 -18.59
C GLU A 176 13.02 -8.37 -17.79
N VAL A 177 13.24 -9.06 -16.66
CA VAL A 177 14.40 -8.87 -15.76
C VAL A 177 15.38 -10.05 -15.84
N THR A 178 15.18 -10.96 -16.80
CA THR A 178 16.06 -12.11 -17.05
C THR A 178 16.87 -11.91 -18.32
#